data_AF-A0A3P6DX99-F1
#
_entry.id   AF-A0A3P6DX99-F1
#
_cell.length_a   1.000
_cell.length_b   1.000
_cell.length_c   1.000
_cell.angle_alpha   90.00
_cell.angle_beta   90.00
_cell.angle_gamma   90.00
#
_symmetry.space_group_name_H-M   'P 1'
#
loop_
_entity.id
_entity.type
_entity.pdbx_description
1 polymer ?
#
loop_
_entity_poly.entity_id
_entity_poly.type
_entity_poly.pdbx_seq_one_letter_code
_entity_poly.pdbx_strand_id
1 'polypeptide(L)'
;MSYSTAVFKSDDEDLKTAQMRKINLLIDKARIEKNHEVLEIGCGWGTLAIEVVKKLDVNTLVLHYLSNSLNMQKKRLKRSWTSGSDYI
;
A
#
# COMPACT_ATOMS: atom_id res chain seq x y z
N MET A 1 8.44 2.81 3.96
CA MET A 1 8.91 2.26 5.25
C MET A 1 7.90 1.20 5.67
N SER A 2 8.33 -0.01 6.03
CA SER A 2 7.43 -1.07 6.49
C SER A 2 7.99 -1.68 7.75
N TYR A 3 7.20 -1.71 8.82
CA TYR A 3 7.54 -2.42 10.06
C TYR A 3 6.66 -3.66 10.16
N SER A 4 6.97 -4.63 9.33
CA SER A 4 6.33 -5.94 9.27
C SER A 4 7.30 -6.91 8.58
N THR A 5 6.97 -8.20 8.56
CA THR A 5 7.80 -9.23 7.90
C THR A 5 8.06 -8.89 6.43
N ALA A 6 9.11 -9.49 5.85
CA ALA A 6 9.43 -9.40 4.44
C ALA A 6 9.45 -10.83 3.83
N VAL A 7 9.34 -10.94 2.51
CA VAL A 7 9.43 -12.23 1.82
C VAL A 7 10.72 -12.26 0.99
N PHE A 8 11.73 -12.95 1.51
CA PHE A 8 13.04 -13.10 0.87
C PHE A 8 13.03 -14.26 -0.13
N LYS A 9 13.75 -14.12 -1.24
CA LYS A 9 14.03 -15.23 -2.19
C LYS A 9 15.38 -15.90 -1.94
N SER A 10 16.31 -15.20 -1.30
CA SER A 10 17.65 -15.66 -0.96
C SER A 10 18.16 -14.84 0.24
N ASP A 11 19.15 -15.39 0.95
CA ASP A 11 19.66 -14.78 2.19
C ASP A 11 20.38 -13.45 1.94
N ASP A 12 21.01 -13.27 0.76
CA ASP A 12 21.74 -12.05 0.39
C ASP A 12 20.85 -10.94 -0.20
N GLU A 13 19.53 -11.12 -0.18
CA GLU A 13 18.62 -10.18 -0.81
C GLU A 13 18.35 -8.94 0.06
N ASP A 14 18.36 -7.77 -0.57
CA ASP A 14 18.07 -6.50 0.09
C ASP A 14 16.64 -6.45 0.68
N LEU A 15 16.54 -5.92 1.90
CA LEU A 15 15.29 -5.82 2.66
C LEU A 15 14.21 -5.04 1.90
N LYS A 16 14.56 -3.97 1.17
CA LYS A 16 13.58 -3.18 0.41
C LYS A 16 12.96 -4.05 -0.68
N THR A 17 13.78 -4.84 -1.37
CA THR A 17 13.30 -5.78 -2.40
C THR A 17 12.39 -6.85 -1.80
N ALA A 18 12.76 -7.44 -0.66
CA ALA A 18 11.96 -8.43 0.05
C ALA A 18 10.62 -7.86 0.58
N GLN A 19 10.62 -6.63 1.05
CA GLN A 19 9.40 -5.92 1.47
C GLN A 19 8.47 -5.66 0.28
N MET A 20 9.01 -5.19 -0.84
CA MET A 20 8.22 -4.95 -2.07
C MET A 20 7.64 -6.24 -2.64
N ARG A 21 8.38 -7.35 -2.56
CA ARG A 21 7.85 -8.66 -2.96
C ARG A 21 6.64 -9.06 -2.14
N LYS A 22 6.70 -8.91 -0.81
CA LYS A 22 5.54 -9.18 0.04
C LYS A 22 4.34 -8.35 -0.39
N ILE A 23 4.51 -7.06 -0.63
CA ILE A 23 3.43 -6.18 -1.08
C ILE A 23 2.81 -6.71 -2.38
N ASN A 24 3.63 -7.07 -3.38
CA ASN A 24 3.13 -7.64 -4.63
C ASN A 24 2.37 -8.96 -4.40
N LEU A 25 2.92 -9.85 -3.58
CA LEU A 25 2.25 -11.11 -3.25
C LEU A 25 0.90 -10.89 -2.55
N LEU A 26 0.77 -9.85 -1.72
CA LEU A 26 -0.52 -9.51 -1.08
C LEU A 26 -1.53 -9.04 -2.12
N ILE A 27 -1.12 -8.16 -3.04
CA ILE A 27 -1.98 -7.67 -4.13
C ILE A 27 -2.46 -8.85 -5.00
N ASP A 28 -1.53 -9.73 -5.39
CA ASP A 28 -1.82 -10.88 -6.24
C ASP A 28 -2.73 -11.88 -5.52
N LYS A 29 -2.45 -12.20 -4.25
CA LYS A 29 -3.25 -13.14 -3.46
C LYS A 29 -4.65 -12.61 -3.14
N ALA A 30 -4.77 -11.30 -2.89
CA ALA A 30 -6.05 -10.65 -2.68
C ALA A 30 -6.81 -10.42 -3.99
N ARG A 31 -6.20 -10.71 -5.16
CA ARG A 31 -6.79 -10.54 -6.49
C ARG A 31 -7.39 -9.15 -6.67
N ILE A 32 -6.61 -8.14 -6.28
CA ILE A 32 -7.02 -6.76 -6.44
C ILE A 32 -6.97 -6.43 -7.93
N GLU A 33 -8.08 -5.94 -8.47
CA GLU A 33 -8.23 -5.56 -9.87
C GLU A 33 -8.68 -4.11 -9.98
N LYS A 34 -8.60 -3.56 -11.20
CA LYS A 34 -9.03 -2.19 -11.50
C LYS A 34 -10.47 -1.96 -11.03
N ASN A 35 -10.76 -0.77 -10.49
CA ASN A 35 -12.06 -0.36 -9.94
C ASN A 35 -12.51 -1.07 -8.65
N HIS A 36 -11.71 -1.96 -8.05
CA HIS A 36 -12.04 -2.48 -6.72
C HIS A 36 -11.96 -1.39 -5.64
N GLU A 37 -12.82 -1.49 -4.65
CA GLU A 37 -12.69 -0.78 -3.39
C GLU A 37 -11.91 -1.66 -2.39
N VAL A 38 -10.77 -1.17 -1.94
CA VAL A 38 -9.85 -1.94 -1.07
C VAL A 38 -9.81 -1.30 0.30
N LEU A 39 -10.07 -2.09 1.34
CA LEU A 39 -9.91 -1.70 2.73
C LEU A 39 -8.60 -2.27 3.29
N GLU A 40 -7.65 -1.38 3.65
CA GLU A 40 -6.43 -1.76 4.37
C GLU A 40 -6.57 -1.42 5.86
N ILE A 41 -6.68 -2.45 6.73
CA ILE A 41 -6.71 -2.27 8.19
C ILE A 41 -5.27 -2.29 8.72
N GLY A 42 -4.88 -1.21 9.42
CA GLY A 42 -3.54 -1.14 10.02
C GLY A 42 -2.44 -0.82 9.00
N CYS A 43 -2.72 0.12 8.09
CA CYS A 43 -1.86 0.46 6.95
C CYS A 43 -0.44 0.99 7.27
N GLY A 44 -0.13 1.23 8.55
CA GLY A 44 1.18 1.72 9.01
C GLY A 44 1.57 3.04 8.34
N TRP A 45 2.44 2.97 7.32
CA TRP A 45 2.91 4.11 6.52
C TRP A 45 2.24 4.21 5.14
N GLY A 46 1.23 3.39 4.85
CA GLY A 46 0.45 3.37 3.62
C GLY A 46 1.15 2.71 2.43
N THR A 47 2.12 1.82 2.67
CA THR A 47 2.92 1.25 1.55
C THR A 47 2.09 0.37 0.63
N LEU A 48 1.19 -0.48 1.15
CA LEU A 48 0.32 -1.30 0.31
C LEU A 48 -0.66 -0.42 -0.48
N ALA A 49 -1.38 0.48 0.18
CA ALA A 49 -2.28 1.41 -0.50
C ALA A 49 -1.61 2.21 -1.63
N ILE A 50 -0.40 2.74 -1.39
CA ILE A 50 0.35 3.47 -2.43
C ILE A 50 0.69 2.58 -3.61
N GLU A 51 1.16 1.36 -3.36
CA GLU A 51 1.56 0.43 -4.43
C GLU A 51 0.35 -0.11 -5.20
N VAL A 52 -0.78 -0.35 -4.51
CA VAL A 52 -2.06 -0.71 -5.12
C VAL A 52 -2.51 0.36 -6.10
N VAL A 53 -2.57 1.63 -5.68
CA VAL A 53 -2.94 2.77 -6.54
C VAL A 53 -2.00 2.95 -7.73
N LYS A 54 -0.68 2.83 -7.50
CA LYS A 54 0.30 3.02 -8.58
C LYS A 54 0.20 1.94 -9.65
N LYS A 55 -0.08 0.70 -9.23
CA LYS A 55 -0.15 -0.46 -10.12
C LYS A 55 -1.51 -0.60 -10.78
N LEU A 56 -2.56 -0.25 -10.05
CA LEU A 56 -3.94 -0.50 -10.39
C LEU A 56 -4.70 0.81 -10.17
N ASP A 57 -5.40 1.27 -11.20
CA ASP A 57 -6.26 2.45 -11.12
C ASP A 57 -7.52 2.12 -10.30
N VAL A 58 -7.34 2.03 -8.96
CA VAL A 58 -8.35 1.57 -8.01
C VAL A 58 -8.66 2.63 -6.96
N ASN A 59 -9.91 2.62 -6.51
CA ASN A 59 -10.37 3.46 -5.41
C ASN A 59 -10.01 2.77 -4.09
N THR A 60 -8.87 3.13 -3.50
CA THR A 60 -8.43 2.52 -2.21
C THR A 60 -8.94 3.33 -1.03
N LEU A 61 -9.74 2.70 -0.15
CA LEU A 61 -10.16 3.28 1.13
C LEU A 61 -9.24 2.80 2.26
N VAL A 62 -8.54 3.73 2.91
CA VAL A 62 -7.56 3.41 3.96
C VAL A 62 -8.15 3.71 5.34
N LEU A 63 -8.35 2.70 6.19
CA LEU A 63 -8.74 2.91 7.60
C LEU A 63 -7.55 2.68 8.55
N HIS A 64 -7.31 3.65 9.41
CA HIS A 64 -6.19 3.67 10.34
C HIS A 64 -6.66 3.97 11.76
N TYR A 65 -6.08 3.29 12.76
CA TYR A 65 -6.45 3.45 14.18
C TYR A 65 -5.49 4.36 15.00
N LEU A 66 -4.36 4.85 14.44
CA LEU A 66 -3.45 5.78 15.15
C LEU A 66 -3.38 7.19 14.53
N SER A 67 -3.97 8.17 15.22
CA SER A 67 -4.14 9.57 14.80
C SER A 67 -2.88 10.30 14.27
N ASN A 68 -1.68 9.96 14.75
CA ASN A 68 -0.48 10.78 14.53
C ASN A 68 0.14 10.71 13.12
N SER A 69 -0.11 9.64 12.35
CA SER A 69 0.51 9.47 11.01
C SER A 69 -0.45 9.69 9.85
N LEU A 70 -1.71 10.04 10.14
CA LEU A 70 -2.78 10.11 9.13
C LEU A 70 -2.48 11.15 8.04
N ASN A 71 -2.11 12.37 8.43
CA ASN A 71 -1.86 13.46 7.50
C ASN A 71 -0.71 13.19 6.52
N MET A 72 0.36 12.53 6.97
CA MET A 72 1.49 12.21 6.10
C MET A 72 1.12 11.12 5.08
N GLN A 73 0.31 10.14 5.50
CA GLN A 73 -0.18 9.09 4.60
C GLN A 73 -1.13 9.66 3.55
N LYS A 74 -2.11 10.49 3.95
CA LYS A 74 -2.99 11.21 3.01
C LYS A 74 -2.18 12.00 1.99
N LYS A 75 -1.15 12.73 2.43
CA LYS A 75 -0.25 13.48 1.53
C LYS A 75 0.53 12.58 0.56
N ARG A 76 1.02 11.42 1.02
CA ARG A 76 1.75 10.46 0.17
C ARG A 76 0.85 9.78 -0.85
N LEU A 77 -0.37 9.44 -0.44
CA LEU A 77 -1.37 8.85 -1.32
C LEU A 77 -1.79 9.85 -2.40
N LYS A 78 -2.13 11.10 -2.02
CA LYS A 78 -2.42 12.19 -2.98
C LYS A 78 -1.29 12.43 -3.98
N ARG A 79 -0.03 12.34 -3.55
CA ARG A 79 1.15 12.47 -4.43
C ARG A 79 1.32 11.31 -5.42
N SER A 80 0.77 10.14 -5.10
CA SER A 80 0.91 8.93 -5.91
C SER A 80 -0.31 8.68 -6.80
N TRP A 81 -1.40 9.43 -6.59
CA TRP A 81 -2.67 9.35 -7.31
C TRP A 81 -2.66 10.28 -8.53
N THR A 82 -3.08 9.77 -9.70
CA THR A 82 -3.10 10.54 -10.95
C THR A 82 -4.49 10.97 -11.41
N SER A 83 -5.59 10.42 -10.85
CA SER A 83 -6.95 10.57 -11.39
C SER A 83 -7.93 11.42 -10.55
N GLY A 84 -7.49 12.06 -9.47
CA GLY A 84 -8.22 13.19 -8.82
C GLY A 84 -9.58 12.91 -8.16
N SER A 85 -9.84 11.71 -7.61
CA SER A 85 -11.09 11.40 -6.90
C SER A 85 -10.97 11.63 -5.38
N ASP A 86 -12.04 12.12 -4.76
CA ASP A 86 -12.05 12.80 -3.45
C ASP A 86 -12.18 11.87 -2.23
N TYR A 87 -11.96 10.55 -2.37
CA TYR A 87 -12.12 9.61 -1.26
C TYR A 87 -10.87 9.51 -0.37
N ILE A 88 -10.63 10.52 0.48
CA ILE A 88 -9.65 10.42 1.59
C ILE A 88 -10.10 11.12 2.88
#